data_AF-A0A0F3MT07-F1
#
_entry.id   AF-A0A0F3MT07-F1
#
_cell.length_a   1.000
_cell.length_b   1.000
_cell.length_c   1.000
_cell.angle_alpha   90.00
_cell.angle_beta   90.00
_cell.angle_gamma   90.00
#
_symmetry.space_group_name_H-M   'P 1'
#
loop_
_entity.id
_entity.type
_entity.pdbx_description
1 polymer ?
#
loop_
_entity_poly.entity_id
_entity_poly.type
_entity_poly.pdbx_seq_one_letter_code
_entity_poly.pdbx_strand_id
1 'polypeptide(L)' 'MTGLVNTTSYLPYNLYSNAARTQNWGNQSSDWVPGTGTGLPQTLTIYGKIPQGANVPSDTYNDTITVTVAY' A
#
# COMPACT_ATOMS: atom_id res chain seq x y z
N MET A 1 -5.76 6.93 2.58
CA MET A 1 -7.11 6.91 2.00
C MET A 1 -7.89 8.10 2.55
N THR A 2 -8.58 8.88 1.71
CA THR A 2 -9.40 10.02 2.15
C THR A 2 -10.89 9.69 2.03
N GLY A 3 -11.69 10.17 3.00
CA GLY A 3 -13.15 10.14 2.93
C GLY A 3 -13.64 10.98 1.76
N LEU A 4 -14.68 10.50 1.07
CA LEU A 4 -15.18 11.15 -0.16
C LEU A 4 -16.63 11.61 -0.08
N VAL A 5 -17.45 11.05 0.81
CA VAL A 5 -18.91 11.26 0.76
C VAL A 5 -19.38 12.18 1.87
N ASN A 6 -18.88 12.00 3.10
CA ASN A 6 -19.40 12.71 4.27
C ASN A 6 -18.34 13.52 5.02
N THR A 7 -17.05 13.22 4.79
CA THR A 7 -15.93 13.81 5.51
C THR A 7 -14.72 13.96 4.59
N THR A 8 -13.75 14.79 4.98
CA THR A 8 -12.39 14.82 4.41
C THR A 8 -11.38 14.10 5.30
N SER A 9 -11.86 13.23 6.20
CA SER A 9 -11.00 12.50 7.14
C SER A 9 -10.06 11.54 6.41
N TYR A 10 -8.91 11.27 7.02
CA TYR A 10 -7.93 10.34 6.48
C TYR A 10 -7.95 9.03 7.27
N LEU A 11 -8.12 7.91 6.56
CA LEU A 11 -7.91 6.58 7.11
C LEU A 11 -6.45 6.15 6.83
N PRO A 12 -5.62 5.99 7.87
CA PRO A 12 -4.25 5.52 7.71
C PRO A 12 -4.22 4.05 7.28
N TYR A 13 -3.23 3.73 6.46
CA TYR A 13 -2.94 2.37 6.04
C TYR A 13 -1.47 2.27 5.65
N ASN A 14 -0.94 1.05 5.68
CA ASN A 14 0.42 0.73 5.24
C ASN A 14 0.36 -0.40 4.21
N LEU A 15 1.39 -0.46 3.35
CA LEU A 15 1.56 -1.49 2.34
C LEU A 15 2.82 -2.30 2.67
N TYR A 16 2.77 -3.60 2.42
CA TYR A 16 3.84 -4.53 2.73
C TYR A 16 4.09 -5.50 1.58
N SER A 17 5.34 -5.93 1.42
CA SER A 17 5.75 -6.86 0.36
C SER A 17 5.63 -8.34 0.75
N ASN A 18 5.37 -8.62 2.04
CA ASN A 18 5.27 -9.98 2.56
C ASN A 18 3.95 -10.22 3.33
N ALA A 19 3.50 -11.47 3.33
CA ALA A 19 2.22 -11.87 3.95
C ALA A 19 2.17 -11.59 5.46
N ALA A 20 3.32 -11.67 6.14
CA ALA A 20 3.46 -11.35 7.56
C ALA A 20 3.32 -9.85 7.86
N ARG A 21 3.36 -8.98 6.84
CA ARG A 21 3.25 -7.52 6.95
C ARG A 21 4.32 -6.93 7.88
N THR A 22 5.56 -7.38 7.67
CA THR A 22 6.75 -6.93 8.43
C THR A 22 7.75 -6.19 7.55
N GLN A 23 7.70 -6.35 6.23
CA GLN A 23 8.53 -5.62 5.27
C GLN A 23 7.70 -4.54 4.60
N ASN A 24 8.00 -3.28 4.92
CA ASN A 24 7.32 -2.13 4.33
C ASN A 24 7.51 -2.12 2.81
N TRP A 25 6.47 -1.72 2.09
CA TRP A 25 6.52 -1.43 0.66
C TRP A 25 6.28 0.06 0.47
N GLY A 26 7.30 0.79 0.03
CA GLY A 26 7.25 2.24 0.05
C GLY A 26 8.30 2.93 -0.81
N ASN A 27 8.39 4.24 -0.62
CA ASN A 27 9.18 5.13 -1.48
C ASN A 27 10.66 5.21 -1.08
N GLN A 28 11.04 4.68 0.08
CA GLN A 28 12.44 4.61 0.51
C GLN A 28 13.14 3.44 -0.19
N SER A 29 14.39 3.61 -0.61
CA SER A 29 15.13 2.57 -1.35
C SER A 29 15.29 1.26 -0.57
N SER A 30 15.26 1.31 0.77
CA SER A 30 15.24 0.12 1.65
C SER A 30 13.97 -0.71 1.55
N ASP A 31 12.88 -0.11 1.07
CA ASP A 31 11.54 -0.68 1.03
C ASP A 31 11.13 -1.11 -0.39
N TRP A 32 12.05 -0.95 -1.35
CA TRP A 32 11.84 -1.38 -2.73
C TRP A 32 11.89 -2.91 -2.82
N VAL A 33 11.04 -3.46 -3.68
CA VAL A 33 11.00 -4.91 -3.92
C VAL A 33 11.80 -5.22 -5.17
N PRO A 34 12.91 -5.98 -5.07
CA PRO A 34 13.68 -6.37 -6.23
C PRO A 34 12.91 -7.43 -7.04
N GLY A 35 13.17 -7.47 -8.35
CA GLY A 35 12.66 -8.49 -9.25
C GLY A 35 13.63 -8.75 -10.39
N THR A 36 13.50 -9.92 -11.03
CA THR A 36 14.30 -10.28 -12.21
C THR A 36 13.38 -10.41 -13.42
N GLY A 37 13.68 -9.68 -14.49
CA GLY A 37 12.96 -9.83 -15.76
C GLY A 37 13.36 -11.13 -16.45
N THR A 38 12.42 -12.06 -16.61
CA THR A 38 12.65 -13.37 -17.25
C THR A 38 12.05 -13.47 -18.66
N GLY A 39 11.40 -12.41 -19.14
CA GLY A 39 10.59 -12.45 -20.36
C GLY A 39 9.21 -13.08 -20.18
N LEU A 40 8.85 -13.50 -18.96
CA LEU A 40 7.54 -14.02 -18.57
C LEU A 40 6.87 -13.11 -17.52
N PRO A 41 5.53 -13.17 -17.35
CA PRO A 41 4.83 -12.44 -16.30
C PRO A 41 5.44 -12.70 -14.91
N GLN A 42 5.77 -11.63 -14.19
CA GLN A 42 6.25 -11.67 -12.81
C GLN A 42 5.16 -11.13 -11.90
N THR A 43 4.76 -11.91 -10.89
CA THR A 43 3.74 -11.48 -9.93
C THR A 43 4.40 -10.91 -8.68
N LEU A 44 4.08 -9.66 -8.35
CA LEU A 44 4.45 -9.02 -7.09
C LEU A 44 3.17 -8.78 -6.27
N THR A 45 3.08 -9.41 -5.09
CA THR A 45 1.91 -9.29 -4.23
C THR A 45 2.12 -8.21 -3.18
N ILE A 46 1.18 -7.28 -3.07
CA ILE A 46 1.19 -6.21 -2.07
C ILE A 46 0.11 -6.51 -1.03
N TYR A 47 0.45 -6.39 0.25
CA TYR A 47 -0.43 -6.63 1.38
C TYR A 47 -0.75 -5.31 2.09
N GLY A 48 -2.02 -4.93 2.11
CA GLY A 48 -2.48 -3.77 2.88
C GLY A 48 -2.70 -4.09 4.37
N LYS A 49 -2.53 -3.08 5.22
CA LYS A 49 -2.92 -3.11 6.64
C LYS A 49 -3.46 -1.76 7.09
N ILE A 50 -4.62 -1.77 7.73
CA ILE A 50 -5.08 -0.65 8.54
C ILE A 50 -4.52 -0.87 9.96
N PRO A 51 -3.85 0.13 10.57
CA PRO A 51 -3.32 0.00 11.92
C PRO A 51 -4.47 -0.16 12.93
N GLN A 52 -4.20 -0.91 13.99
CA GLN A 52 -5.16 -1.05 15.09
C GLN A 52 -5.43 0.33 15.71
N GLY A 53 -6.69 0.59 16.07
CA GLY A 53 -7.07 1.88 16.67
C GLY A 53 -7.27 3.01 15.67
N ALA A 54 -7.29 2.73 14.36
CA ALA A 54 -7.75 3.69 13.36
C ALA A 54 -9.25 4.00 13.58
N ASN A 55 -9.53 4.99 14.43
CA ASN A 55 -10.87 5.47 14.74
C ASN A 55 -11.16 6.72 13.92
N VAL A 56 -11.78 6.54 12.77
CA VAL A 56 -12.20 7.61 11.85
C VAL A 56 -13.72 7.52 11.65
N PRO A 57 -14.38 8.63 11.25
CA PRO A 57 -15.82 8.62 10.97
C PRO A 57 -16.22 7.54 9.95
N SER A 58 -17.50 7.18 9.94
CA SER A 58 -18.01 6.30 8.88
C SER A 58 -18.04 7.06 7.55
N ASP A 59 -17.31 6.56 6.56
CA ASP A 59 -17.28 7.11 5.21
C ASP A 59 -16.77 6.05 4.22
N THR A 60 -16.88 6.33 2.92
CA THR A 60 -16.14 5.59 1.88
C THR A 60 -14.76 6.21 1.72
N TYR A 61 -13.73 5.43 2.01
CA TYR A 61 -12.33 5.84 1.93
C TYR A 61 -11.68 5.26 0.67
N ASN A 62 -11.20 6.13 -0.21
CA ASN A 62 -10.49 5.72 -1.44
C ASN A 62 -9.06 6.26 -1.46
N ASP A 63 -8.21 5.60 -2.25
CA ASP A 63 -6.83 6.02 -2.50
C ASP A 63 -6.36 5.52 -3.87
N THR A 64 -5.32 6.16 -4.42
CA THR A 64 -4.67 5.74 -5.68
C THR A 64 -3.20 5.47 -5.42
N ILE A 65 -2.78 4.23 -5.66
CA ILE A 65 -1.39 3.80 -5.47
C ILE A 65 -0.69 3.82 -6.83
N THR A 66 0.33 4.68 -6.98
CA THR A 66 1.18 4.73 -8.17
C THR A 66 2.43 3.88 -7.96
N VAL A 67 2.69 2.94 -8.87
CA VAL A 67 3.84 2.03 -8.82
C VAL A 67 4.88 2.45 -9.86
N THR A 68 6.12 2.66 -9.43
CA THR A 68 7.25 2.90 -10.33
C THR A 68 8.12 1.66 -10.43
N VAL A 69 8.45 1.24 -11.65
CA VAL A 69 9.41 0.18 -11.91
C VAL A 69 10.72 0.81 -12.38
N ALA A 70 11.79 0.61 -11.61
CA ALA A 70 13.15 1.01 -11.96
C ALA A 70 13.95 -0.19 -12.49
N TYR A 71 14.84 0.04 -13.44
CA TYR A 71 15.68 -0.97 -14.10
C TYR A 71 17.15 -0.54 -14.15
#